data_AF-A0A358STF2-F1
#
_entry.id   AF-A0A358STF2-F1
#
_cell.length_a   1.000
_cell.length_b   1.000
_cell.length_c   1.000
_cell.angle_alpha   90.00
_cell.angle_beta   90.00
_cell.angle_gamma   90.00
#
_symmetry.space_group_name_H-M   'P 1'
#
loop_
_entity.id
_entity.type
_entity.pdbx_description
1 polymer ?
#
loop_
_entity_poly.entity_id
_entity_poly.type
_entity_poly.pdbx_seq_one_letter_code
_entity_poly.pdbx_strand_id
1 'polypeptide(L)'
;RPAAGSQPGAIPREVVVPAMPPESRAVGEWLAERSGGPVTLRVPQRGDKKALLETVSRNAAESLALHKMRRASDLTTRSRAMHEIQEALGLDEAPLRIESYDVSNLQGTHVVASMVVFEDGLARKSEYRRFAIRGLDGTDDVAAIREVITRRFRRYLEEQAEAESDPENLNGERRKFAYPPNLAVIDGGPAQVAAAARALTELGVVDVSVCGLAKRLEEVWLPGEDSPVIMPRTSEGLYLLQRVRD
;
A
#
# COMPACT_ATOMS: atom_id res chain seq x y z
N ARG A 1 -37.41 -4.39 -33.74
CA ARG A 1 -38.00 -3.71 -32.56
C ARG A 1 -36.87 -3.00 -31.83
N PRO A 2 -36.86 -1.66 -31.76
CA PRO A 2 -35.81 -0.94 -31.04
C PRO A 2 -35.96 -1.20 -29.54
N ALA A 3 -34.83 -1.41 -28.86
CA ALA A 3 -34.76 -1.68 -27.45
C ALA A 3 -35.21 -0.43 -26.67
N ALA A 4 -36.25 -0.60 -25.85
CA ALA A 4 -36.69 0.41 -24.91
C ALA A 4 -35.54 0.68 -23.92
N GLY A 5 -35.12 1.94 -23.84
CA GLY A 5 -34.16 2.39 -22.85
C GLY A 5 -34.64 2.05 -21.45
N SER A 6 -33.81 1.34 -20.70
CA SER A 6 -34.00 1.09 -19.28
C SER A 6 -33.94 2.42 -18.53
N GLN A 7 -35.00 2.75 -17.77
CA GLN A 7 -34.96 3.85 -16.82
C GLN A 7 -33.82 3.64 -15.80
N PRO A 8 -33.06 4.68 -15.42
CA PRO A 8 -32.06 4.58 -14.37
C PRO A 8 -32.79 4.24 -13.05
N GLY A 9 -32.63 2.99 -12.59
CA GLY A 9 -33.25 2.47 -11.38
C GLY A 9 -34.06 1.17 -11.55
N ALA A 10 -34.37 0.75 -12.78
CA ALA A 10 -35.06 -0.51 -13.03
C ALA A 10 -34.07 -1.70 -13.03
N ILE A 11 -34.28 -2.67 -12.13
CA ILE A 11 -33.46 -3.89 -12.06
C ILE A 11 -33.80 -4.79 -13.26
N PRO A 12 -32.81 -5.19 -14.09
CA PRO A 12 -33.05 -6.03 -15.25
C PRO A 12 -33.30 -7.49 -14.86
N ARG A 13 -34.00 -8.24 -15.72
CA ARG A 13 -34.28 -9.68 -15.52
C ARG A 13 -33.04 -10.58 -15.56
N GLU A 14 -31.97 -10.11 -16.18
CA GLU A 14 -30.67 -10.79 -16.18
C GLU A 14 -29.61 -9.79 -15.71
N VAL A 15 -28.85 -10.17 -14.68
CA VAL A 15 -27.74 -9.38 -14.14
C VAL A 15 -26.45 -10.16 -14.36
N VAL A 16 -25.55 -9.52 -15.10
CA VAL A 16 -24.24 -10.07 -15.44
C VAL A 16 -23.27 -9.75 -14.30
N VAL A 17 -22.62 -10.76 -13.74
CA VAL A 17 -21.70 -10.62 -12.60
C VAL A 17 -20.30 -11.14 -12.96
N PRO A 18 -19.22 -10.54 -12.43
CA PRO A 18 -17.85 -10.98 -12.71
C PRO A 18 -17.52 -12.33 -12.09
N ALA A 19 -18.15 -12.66 -10.96
CA ALA A 19 -18.11 -13.95 -10.30
C ALA A 19 -19.45 -14.21 -9.63
N MET A 20 -19.80 -15.49 -9.45
CA MET A 20 -21.06 -15.85 -8.78
C MET A 20 -20.92 -15.56 -7.28
N PRO A 21 -21.83 -14.80 -6.64
CA PRO A 21 -21.77 -14.56 -5.22
C PRO A 21 -21.93 -15.88 -4.42
N PRO A 22 -21.27 -16.01 -3.25
CA PRO A 22 -21.43 -17.19 -2.38
C PRO A 22 -22.89 -17.51 -2.06
N GLU A 23 -23.71 -16.47 -1.86
CA GLU A 23 -25.15 -16.58 -1.56
C GLU A 23 -26.01 -16.18 -2.77
N SER A 24 -25.60 -16.57 -3.98
CA SER A 24 -26.26 -16.18 -5.24
C SER A 24 -27.78 -16.37 -5.28
N ARG A 25 -28.31 -17.40 -4.59
CA ARG A 25 -29.77 -17.61 -4.47
C ARG A 25 -30.45 -16.50 -3.66
N ALA A 26 -29.94 -16.19 -2.47
CA ALA A 26 -30.49 -15.14 -1.60
C ALA A 26 -30.39 -13.76 -2.29
N VAL A 27 -29.28 -13.50 -2.96
CA VAL A 27 -29.09 -12.26 -3.76
C VAL A 27 -30.10 -12.19 -4.90
N GLY A 28 -30.35 -13.30 -5.60
CA GLY A 28 -31.33 -13.36 -6.69
C GLY A 28 -32.77 -13.13 -6.20
N GLU A 29 -33.16 -13.75 -5.09
CA GLU A 29 -34.48 -13.58 -4.45
C GLU A 29 -34.69 -12.12 -4.01
N TRP A 30 -33.69 -11.51 -3.38
CA TRP A 30 -33.73 -10.11 -2.97
C TRP A 30 -33.85 -9.13 -4.15
N LEU A 31 -33.13 -9.39 -5.25
CA LEU A 31 -33.25 -8.60 -6.48
C LEU A 31 -34.63 -8.79 -7.13
N ALA A 32 -35.17 -10.01 -7.09
CA ALA A 32 -36.49 -10.31 -7.65
C ALA A 32 -37.59 -9.54 -6.92
N GLU A 33 -37.55 -9.50 -5.59
CA GLU A 33 -38.48 -8.73 -4.75
C GLU A 33 -38.44 -7.24 -5.10
N ARG A 34 -37.23 -6.64 -5.21
CA ARG A 34 -37.08 -5.22 -5.58
C ARG A 34 -37.49 -4.91 -7.03
N SER A 35 -37.37 -5.88 -7.93
CA SER A 35 -37.70 -5.69 -9.35
C SER A 35 -39.18 -5.98 -9.69
N GLY A 36 -39.91 -6.63 -8.77
CA GLY A 36 -41.28 -7.10 -9.01
C GLY A 36 -41.37 -8.27 -10.00
N GLY A 37 -40.27 -8.99 -10.25
CA GLY A 37 -40.20 -10.11 -11.21
C GLY A 37 -38.93 -10.96 -11.05
N PRO A 38 -38.81 -12.10 -11.75
CA PRO A 38 -37.65 -12.97 -11.60
C PRO A 38 -36.37 -12.33 -12.16
N VAL A 39 -35.28 -12.40 -11.38
CA VAL A 39 -33.94 -11.90 -11.75
C VAL A 39 -32.93 -13.05 -11.70
N THR A 40 -32.20 -13.24 -12.80
CA THR A 40 -31.18 -14.29 -12.93
C THR A 40 -29.78 -13.69 -12.91
N LEU A 41 -28.91 -14.19 -12.03
CA LEU A 41 -27.48 -13.86 -12.01
C LEU A 41 -26.71 -14.75 -12.99
N ARG A 42 -25.81 -14.18 -13.78
CA ARG A 42 -25.01 -14.96 -14.75
C ARG A 42 -23.56 -14.49 -14.86
N VAL A 43 -22.65 -15.45 -14.88
CA VAL A 43 -21.23 -15.22 -15.19
C VAL A 43 -20.98 -15.60 -16.66
N PRO A 44 -20.77 -14.63 -17.57
CA PRO A 44 -20.52 -14.92 -18.98
C PRO A 44 -19.11 -15.47 -19.14
N GLN A 45 -18.98 -16.55 -19.91
CA GLN A 45 -17.68 -17.20 -20.18
C GLN A 45 -17.13 -16.86 -21.59
N ARG A 46 -18.00 -16.54 -22.55
CA ARG A 46 -17.64 -16.21 -23.95
C ARG A 46 -18.74 -15.38 -24.63
N GLY A 47 -18.42 -14.76 -25.77
CA GLY A 47 -19.33 -13.96 -26.59
C GLY A 47 -19.54 -12.52 -26.11
N ASP A 48 -20.51 -11.81 -26.70
CA ASP A 48 -20.68 -10.36 -26.54
C ASP A 48 -20.84 -9.90 -25.08
N LYS A 49 -21.53 -10.69 -24.24
CA LYS A 49 -21.70 -10.39 -22.81
C LYS A 49 -20.37 -10.46 -22.04
N LYS A 50 -19.45 -11.33 -22.45
CA LYS A 50 -18.09 -11.40 -21.87
C LYS A 50 -17.28 -10.17 -22.29
N ALA A 51 -17.30 -9.82 -23.58
CA ALA A 51 -16.61 -8.63 -24.08
C ALA A 51 -17.13 -7.33 -23.43
N LEU A 52 -18.46 -7.24 -23.21
CA LEU A 52 -19.07 -6.13 -22.48
C LEU A 52 -18.59 -6.07 -21.02
N LEU A 53 -18.59 -7.20 -20.31
CA LEU A 53 -18.10 -7.29 -18.93
C LEU A 53 -16.63 -6.88 -18.82
N GLU A 54 -15.79 -7.32 -19.75
CA GLU A 54 -14.36 -6.94 -19.82
C GLU A 54 -14.19 -5.44 -20.05
N THR A 55 -15.00 -4.85 -20.94
CA THR A 55 -14.98 -3.40 -21.21
C THR A 55 -15.39 -2.61 -19.97
N VAL A 56 -16.48 -2.99 -19.31
CA VAL A 56 -16.94 -2.34 -18.07
C VAL A 56 -15.91 -2.49 -16.96
N SER A 57 -15.30 -3.67 -16.81
CA SER A 57 -14.27 -3.92 -15.80
C SER A 57 -13.03 -3.05 -16.03
N ARG A 58 -12.60 -2.89 -17.29
CA ARG A 58 -11.50 -2.00 -17.66
C ARG A 58 -11.83 -0.54 -17.37
N ASN A 59 -13.02 -0.08 -17.78
CA ASN A 59 -13.47 1.28 -17.49
C ASN A 59 -13.56 1.55 -15.98
N ALA A 60 -14.01 0.58 -15.19
CA ALA A 60 -14.05 0.69 -13.73
C ALA A 60 -12.64 0.80 -13.14
N ALA A 61 -11.69 -0.01 -13.63
CA ALA A 61 -10.28 0.06 -13.21
C ALA A 61 -9.63 1.39 -13.60
N GLU A 62 -9.87 1.88 -14.83
CA GLU A 62 -9.37 3.17 -15.31
C GLU A 62 -9.98 4.36 -14.53
N SER A 63 -11.29 4.33 -14.27
CA SER A 63 -11.97 5.34 -13.45
C SER A 63 -11.43 5.36 -12.02
N LEU A 64 -11.21 4.18 -11.43
CA LEU A 64 -10.57 4.05 -10.12
C LEU A 64 -9.14 4.60 -10.14
N ALA A 65 -8.35 4.32 -11.18
CA ALA A 65 -7.00 4.85 -11.34
C ALA A 65 -7.01 6.38 -11.47
N LEU A 66 -7.89 6.96 -12.30
CA LEU A 66 -8.04 8.41 -12.46
C LEU A 66 -8.47 9.09 -11.16
N HIS A 67 -9.38 8.48 -10.41
CA HIS A 67 -9.82 8.99 -9.12
C HIS A 67 -8.69 8.95 -8.08
N LYS A 68 -7.93 7.84 -8.02
CA LYS A 68 -6.70 7.73 -7.20
C LYS A 68 -5.66 8.81 -7.58
N MET A 69 -5.49 9.10 -8.87
CA MET A 69 -4.57 10.13 -9.37
C MET A 69 -5.02 11.56 -8.99
N ARG A 70 -6.31 11.89 -9.14
CA ARG A 70 -6.83 13.21 -8.74
C ARG A 70 -6.67 13.47 -7.25
N ARG A 71 -6.95 12.45 -6.42
CA ARG A 71 -6.72 12.48 -4.97
C ARG A 71 -5.25 12.71 -4.61
N ALA A 72 -4.32 12.11 -5.36
CA ALA A 72 -2.90 12.33 -5.16
C ALA A 72 -2.48 13.79 -5.42
N SER A 73 -3.13 14.50 -6.34
CA SER A 73 -2.78 15.87 -6.72
C SER A 73 -3.32 16.94 -5.76
N ASP A 74 -4.42 16.65 -5.05
CA ASP A 74 -5.05 17.58 -4.11
C ASP A 74 -4.31 17.63 -2.76
N LEU A 75 -3.80 18.81 -2.42
CA LEU A 75 -3.11 19.08 -1.16
C LEU A 75 -3.99 18.74 0.05
N THR A 76 -5.28 19.06 0.00
CA THR A 76 -6.22 18.82 1.11
C THR A 76 -6.34 17.32 1.40
N THR A 77 -6.42 16.52 0.34
CA THR A 77 -6.50 15.07 0.44
C THR A 77 -5.20 14.47 0.99
N ARG A 78 -4.03 14.95 0.54
CA ARG A 78 -2.74 14.48 1.08
C ARG A 78 -2.54 14.86 2.55
N SER A 79 -2.86 16.10 2.93
CA SER A 79 -2.80 16.54 4.33
C SER A 79 -3.73 15.71 5.21
N ARG A 80 -4.96 15.41 4.75
CA ARG A 80 -5.87 14.52 5.46
C ARG A 80 -5.29 13.11 5.60
N ALA A 81 -4.72 12.55 4.53
CA ALA A 81 -4.13 11.21 4.57
C ALA A 81 -3.01 11.11 5.62
N MET A 82 -2.11 12.08 5.67
CA MET A 82 -1.01 12.10 6.66
C MET A 82 -1.54 12.24 8.08
N HIS A 83 -2.58 13.06 8.30
CA HIS A 83 -3.21 13.21 9.61
C HIS A 83 -3.95 11.95 10.06
N GLU A 84 -4.67 11.28 9.16
CA GLU A 84 -5.32 10.00 9.47
C GLU A 84 -4.31 8.90 9.81
N ILE A 85 -3.12 8.90 9.18
CA ILE A 85 -2.01 7.99 9.55
C ILE A 85 -1.46 8.36 10.92
N GLN A 86 -1.24 9.65 11.19
CA GLN A 86 -0.79 10.15 12.49
C GLN A 86 -1.69 9.65 13.61
N GLU A 87 -3.00 9.90 13.50
CA GLU A 87 -3.98 9.48 14.50
C GLU A 87 -4.04 7.97 14.65
N ALA A 88 -4.06 7.23 13.54
CA ALA A 88 -4.19 5.77 13.57
C ALA A 88 -2.98 5.08 14.20
N LEU A 89 -1.77 5.60 13.97
CA LEU A 89 -0.53 5.03 14.49
C LEU A 89 -0.07 5.66 15.81
N GLY A 90 -0.77 6.69 16.29
CA GLY A 90 -0.41 7.41 17.52
C GLY A 90 0.90 8.19 17.41
N LEU A 91 1.19 8.76 16.23
CA LEU A 91 2.41 9.54 16.01
C LEU A 91 2.29 10.95 16.61
N ASP A 92 3.40 11.47 17.13
CA ASP A 92 3.46 12.84 17.64
C ASP A 92 3.16 13.87 16.53
N GLU A 93 3.70 13.63 15.33
CA GLU A 93 3.54 14.48 14.15
C GLU A 93 3.09 13.68 12.93
N ALA A 94 2.44 14.37 11.99
CA ALA A 94 2.05 13.79 10.72
C ALA A 94 3.30 13.39 9.90
N PRO A 95 3.37 12.16 9.34
CA PRO A 95 4.58 11.68 8.69
C PRO A 95 4.71 12.29 7.29
N LEU A 96 5.50 13.36 7.20
CA LEU A 96 5.77 14.07 5.95
C LEU A 96 6.63 13.23 5.01
N ARG A 97 7.55 12.43 5.55
CA ARG A 97 8.36 11.48 4.80
C ARG A 97 8.10 10.05 5.22
N ILE A 98 7.71 9.23 4.25
CA ILE A 98 7.41 7.81 4.44
C ILE A 98 8.32 6.99 3.53
N GLU A 99 9.04 6.03 4.10
CA GLU A 99 9.83 5.05 3.35
C GLU A 99 9.16 3.68 3.47
N SER A 100 8.95 2.98 2.36
CA SER A 100 8.39 1.63 2.34
C SER A 100 9.40 0.62 1.83
N TYR A 101 9.42 -0.56 2.46
CA TYR A 101 10.37 -1.63 2.22
C TYR A 101 9.64 -2.91 1.86
N ASP A 102 9.92 -3.43 0.67
CA ASP A 102 9.42 -4.73 0.18
C ASP A 102 10.60 -5.68 -0.11
N VAL A 103 10.45 -6.96 0.22
CA VAL A 103 11.43 -8.01 -0.07
C VAL A 103 10.86 -8.97 -1.11
N SER A 104 11.61 -9.13 -2.19
CA SER A 104 11.25 -9.97 -3.32
C SER A 104 12.35 -11.01 -3.61
N ASN A 105 11.96 -12.28 -3.74
CA ASN A 105 12.87 -13.40 -4.01
C ASN A 105 12.91 -13.73 -5.51
N LEU A 106 14.02 -13.41 -6.18
CA LEU A 106 14.23 -13.72 -7.59
C LEU A 106 14.82 -15.14 -7.71
N GLN A 107 14.05 -16.07 -8.28
CA GLN A 107 14.51 -17.41 -8.65
C GLN A 107 15.16 -18.20 -7.49
N GLY A 108 14.71 -17.98 -6.25
CA GLY A 108 15.08 -18.75 -5.05
C GLY A 108 16.48 -18.54 -4.48
N THR A 109 17.37 -17.84 -5.19
CA THR A 109 18.79 -17.67 -4.80
C THR A 109 19.22 -16.21 -4.64
N HIS A 110 18.46 -15.26 -5.17
CA HIS A 110 18.78 -13.84 -5.11
C HIS A 110 17.64 -13.09 -4.44
N VAL A 111 17.88 -12.64 -3.22
CA VAL A 111 16.93 -11.79 -2.48
C VAL A 111 17.23 -10.33 -2.82
N VAL A 112 16.19 -9.59 -3.22
CA VAL A 112 16.28 -8.16 -3.48
C VAL A 112 15.22 -7.44 -2.66
N ALA A 113 15.64 -6.45 -1.89
CA ALA A 113 14.71 -5.51 -1.28
C ALA A 113 14.60 -4.23 -2.10
N SER A 114 13.40 -3.68 -2.17
CA SER A 114 13.13 -2.39 -2.75
C SER A 114 12.70 -1.41 -1.67
N MET A 115 13.16 -0.16 -1.81
CA MET A 115 12.77 0.95 -0.95
C MET A 115 12.18 2.04 -1.82
N VAL A 116 10.95 2.41 -1.52
CA VAL A 116 10.22 3.50 -2.17
C VAL A 116 10.00 4.63 -1.17
N VAL A 117 9.97 5.85 -1.68
CA VAL A 117 9.95 7.07 -0.85
C VAL A 117 8.78 7.93 -1.24
N PHE A 118 8.02 8.37 -0.25
CA PHE A 118 6.99 9.38 -0.39
C PHE A 118 7.32 10.57 0.49
N GLU A 119 7.14 11.77 -0.07
CA GLU A 119 7.24 13.04 0.65
C GLU A 119 5.99 13.87 0.39
N ASP A 120 5.41 14.43 1.44
CA ASP A 120 4.16 15.19 1.42
C ASP A 120 3.03 14.44 0.70
N GLY A 121 3.00 13.10 0.83
CA GLY A 121 2.06 12.20 0.16
C GLY A 121 2.31 11.97 -1.34
N LEU A 122 3.47 12.37 -1.86
CA LEU A 122 3.87 12.22 -3.27
C LEU A 122 5.13 11.34 -3.42
N ALA A 123 5.12 10.47 -4.41
CA ALA A 123 6.25 9.60 -4.71
C ALA A 123 7.51 10.39 -5.12
N ARG A 124 8.64 10.12 -4.46
CA ARG A 124 9.98 10.65 -4.77
C ARG A 124 10.83 9.58 -5.46
N LYS A 125 10.53 9.34 -6.74
CA LYS A 125 11.18 8.27 -7.54
C LYS A 125 12.70 8.38 -7.62
N SER A 126 13.26 9.59 -7.57
CA SER A 126 14.71 9.83 -7.53
C SER A 126 15.39 9.22 -6.30
N GLU A 127 14.63 9.00 -5.24
CA GLU A 127 15.13 8.48 -3.96
C GLU A 127 14.87 6.99 -3.77
N TYR A 128 14.25 6.33 -4.75
CA TYR A 128 14.04 4.89 -4.68
C TYR A 128 15.38 4.18 -4.68
N ARG A 129 15.48 3.10 -3.91
CA ARG A 129 16.69 2.29 -3.80
C ARG A 129 16.36 0.81 -3.91
N ARG A 130 17.35 0.03 -4.34
CA ARG A 130 17.28 -1.43 -4.33
C ARG A 130 18.50 -1.95 -3.60
N PHE A 131 18.28 -2.97 -2.78
CA PHE A 131 19.30 -3.61 -1.97
C PHE A 131 19.42 -5.06 -2.43
N ALA A 132 20.55 -5.40 -3.04
CA ALA A 132 20.91 -6.79 -3.22
C ALA A 132 21.35 -7.37 -1.88
N ILE A 133 20.74 -8.49 -1.51
CA ILE A 133 20.98 -9.22 -0.26
C ILE A 133 21.71 -10.51 -0.65
N ARG A 134 22.82 -10.80 0.04
CA ARG A 134 23.69 -11.93 -0.28
C ARG A 134 23.82 -12.83 0.95
N GLY A 135 23.85 -14.14 0.73
CA GLY A 135 24.12 -15.10 1.79
C GLY A 135 22.91 -15.49 2.66
N LEU A 136 21.71 -15.06 2.27
CA LEU A 136 20.46 -15.62 2.79
C LEU A 136 19.89 -16.59 1.77
N ASP A 137 19.47 -17.77 2.25
CA ASP A 137 18.61 -18.65 1.47
C ASP A 137 17.30 -17.89 1.21
N GLY A 138 16.79 -17.91 -0.03
CA GLY A 138 15.67 -17.07 -0.51
C GLY A 138 14.31 -17.34 0.13
N THR A 139 14.28 -17.81 1.37
CA THR A 139 13.11 -18.13 2.19
C THR A 139 13.03 -17.35 3.50
N ASP A 140 14.05 -16.55 3.86
CA ASP A 140 14.05 -15.77 5.12
C ASP A 140 13.85 -14.26 4.89
N ASP A 141 12.59 -13.88 4.65
CA ASP A 141 12.19 -12.47 4.47
C ASP A 141 12.42 -11.64 5.76
N VAL A 142 12.38 -12.27 6.93
CA VAL A 142 12.57 -11.59 8.23
C VAL A 142 14.02 -11.16 8.39
N ALA A 143 14.96 -12.06 8.11
CA ALA A 143 16.39 -11.73 8.11
C ALA A 143 16.72 -10.70 7.02
N ALA A 144 16.11 -10.81 5.84
CA ALA A 144 16.29 -9.85 4.75
C ALA A 144 15.86 -8.42 5.15
N ILE A 145 14.68 -8.27 5.76
CA ILE A 145 14.21 -6.97 6.28
C ILE A 145 15.18 -6.42 7.32
N ARG A 146 15.59 -7.25 8.29
CA ARG A 146 16.55 -6.81 9.32
C ARG A 146 17.84 -6.29 8.71
N GLU A 147 18.42 -7.01 7.73
CA GLU A 147 19.65 -6.59 7.07
C GLU A 147 19.48 -5.24 6.35
N VAL A 148 18.40 -5.08 5.59
CA VAL A 148 18.14 -3.88 4.77
C VAL A 148 17.96 -2.66 5.66
N ILE A 149 17.11 -2.75 6.68
CA ILE A 149 16.88 -1.69 7.66
C ILE A 149 18.20 -1.35 8.35
N THR A 150 18.94 -2.37 8.82
CA THR A 150 20.25 -2.15 9.45
C THR A 150 21.22 -1.39 8.53
N ARG A 151 21.32 -1.76 7.25
CA ARG A 151 22.22 -1.11 6.28
C ARG A 151 21.80 0.32 5.98
N ARG A 152 20.50 0.56 5.77
CA ARG A 152 19.94 1.86 5.44
C ARG A 152 20.10 2.88 6.57
N PHE A 153 19.81 2.47 7.81
CA PHE A 153 19.89 3.38 8.95
C PHE A 153 21.32 3.55 9.48
N ARG A 154 22.18 2.53 9.37
CA ARG A 154 23.62 2.72 9.61
C ARG A 154 24.21 3.78 8.67
N ARG A 155 23.88 3.73 7.38
CA ARG A 155 24.35 4.74 6.42
C ARG A 155 23.83 6.14 6.75
N TYR A 156 22.61 6.26 7.25
CA TYR A 156 22.08 7.55 7.74
C TYR A 156 22.91 8.10 8.89
N LEU A 157 23.23 7.28 9.90
CA LEU A 157 24.06 7.70 11.03
C LEU A 157 25.48 8.11 10.58
N GLU A 158 26.08 7.37 9.63
CA GLU A 158 27.36 7.74 9.02
C GLU A 158 27.28 9.11 8.32
N GLU A 159 26.27 9.33 7.48
CA GLU A 159 26.08 10.60 6.76
C GLU A 159 25.77 11.78 7.70
N GLN A 160 25.08 11.54 8.83
CA GLN A 160 24.84 12.53 9.89
C GLN A 160 26.15 12.91 10.59
N ALA A 161 26.95 11.93 11.00
CA ALA A 161 28.24 12.17 11.65
C ALA A 161 29.21 12.93 10.72
N GLU A 162 29.22 12.59 9.43
CA GLU A 162 30.00 13.33 8.42
C GLU A 162 29.52 14.78 8.32
N ALA A 163 28.21 15.03 8.31
CA ALA A 163 27.62 16.36 8.23
C ALA A 163 27.96 17.25 9.44
N GLU A 164 28.02 16.67 10.64
CA GLU A 164 28.44 17.37 11.86
C GLU A 164 29.93 17.72 11.83
N SER A 165 30.75 16.82 11.26
CA SER A 165 32.21 16.99 11.20
C SER A 165 32.69 17.98 10.12
N ASP A 166 31.92 18.17 9.05
CA ASP A 166 32.25 19.06 7.93
C ASP A 166 30.98 19.80 7.42
N PRO A 167 30.59 20.91 8.09
CA PRO A 167 29.41 21.69 7.73
C PRO A 167 29.57 22.53 6.45
N GLU A 168 30.76 22.65 5.87
CA GLU A 168 30.95 23.36 4.59
C GLU A 168 30.67 22.43 3.39
N ASN A 169 30.67 21.12 3.62
CA ASN A 169 30.41 20.08 2.63
C ASN A 169 28.92 19.66 2.57
N LEU A 170 28.01 20.55 2.99
CA LEU A 170 26.54 20.33 3.00
C LEU A 170 25.97 20.04 1.60
N ASN A 171 26.61 20.57 0.55
CA ASN A 171 26.15 20.47 -0.84
C ASN A 171 26.82 19.35 -1.66
N GLY A 172 27.61 18.47 -1.03
CA GLY A 172 28.21 17.34 -1.74
C GLY A 172 27.14 16.42 -2.34
N GLU A 173 27.25 16.08 -3.63
CA GLU A 173 26.36 15.20 -4.42
C GLU A 173 26.15 13.76 -3.85
N ARG A 174 26.62 13.48 -2.64
CA ARG A 174 26.77 12.14 -2.06
C ARG A 174 25.86 11.82 -0.86
N ARG A 175 25.13 12.79 -0.31
CA ARG A 175 24.25 12.56 0.85
C ARG A 175 22.90 11.99 0.43
N LYS A 176 22.82 10.67 0.26
CA LYS A 176 21.63 9.98 -0.27
C LYS A 176 20.59 9.63 0.80
N PHE A 177 20.97 9.72 2.07
CA PHE A 177 20.20 9.26 3.22
C PHE A 177 20.23 10.22 4.40
N ALA A 178 20.74 11.43 4.23
CA ALA A 178 20.90 12.43 5.30
C ALA A 178 19.58 12.81 6.00
N TYR A 179 18.42 12.61 5.37
CA TYR A 179 17.13 12.87 6.00
C TYR A 179 16.41 11.55 6.34
N PRO A 180 16.10 11.26 7.61
CA PRO A 180 15.40 10.04 7.99
C PRO A 180 13.90 10.16 7.65
N PRO A 181 13.20 9.03 7.40
CA PRO A 181 11.75 9.05 7.33
C PRO A 181 11.12 9.27 8.70
N ASN A 182 9.95 9.90 8.77
CA ASN A 182 9.14 9.90 9.98
C ASN A 182 8.51 8.50 10.22
N LEU A 183 8.18 7.80 9.13
CA LEU A 183 7.55 6.49 9.15
C LEU A 183 8.22 5.52 8.16
N ALA A 184 8.70 4.40 8.67
CA ALA A 184 9.13 3.25 7.89
C ALA A 184 8.02 2.19 7.81
N VAL A 185 7.53 1.92 6.61
CA VAL A 185 6.49 0.93 6.31
C VAL A 185 7.14 -0.35 5.80
N ILE A 186 6.81 -1.50 6.39
CA ILE A 186 7.29 -2.81 5.96
C ILE A 186 6.16 -3.54 5.22
N ASP A 187 6.38 -4.00 3.98
CA ASP A 187 5.43 -4.90 3.29
C ASP A 187 5.52 -6.30 3.90
N GLY A 188 4.89 -6.47 5.06
CA GLY A 188 5.02 -7.67 5.85
C GLY A 188 4.12 -7.66 7.08
N GLY A 189 4.09 -8.81 7.74
CA GLY A 189 3.32 -9.01 8.96
C GLY A 189 4.14 -8.71 10.23
N PRO A 190 3.63 -9.14 11.40
CA PRO A 190 4.23 -8.83 12.71
C PRO A 190 5.70 -9.22 12.83
N ALA A 191 6.10 -10.36 12.26
CA ALA A 191 7.47 -10.86 12.36
C ALA A 191 8.47 -9.94 11.64
N GLN A 192 8.12 -9.47 10.43
CA GLN A 192 8.95 -8.54 9.67
C GLN A 192 9.01 -7.16 10.35
N VAL A 193 7.88 -6.67 10.86
CA VAL A 193 7.81 -5.41 11.61
C VAL A 193 8.69 -5.45 12.86
N ALA A 194 8.59 -6.54 13.63
CA ALA A 194 9.41 -6.72 14.82
C ALA A 194 10.90 -6.79 14.48
N ALA A 195 11.28 -7.38 13.35
CA ALA A 195 12.67 -7.42 12.91
C ALA A 195 13.20 -6.04 12.51
N ALA A 196 12.40 -5.23 11.81
CA ALA A 196 12.73 -3.84 11.49
C ALA A 196 12.88 -2.99 12.75
N ALA A 197 11.93 -3.08 13.69
CA ALA A 197 11.97 -2.34 14.95
C ALA A 197 13.21 -2.70 15.80
N ARG A 198 13.56 -4.00 15.87
CA ARG A 198 14.80 -4.44 16.53
C ARG A 198 16.04 -3.84 15.89
N ALA A 199 16.11 -3.81 14.55
CA ALA A 199 17.24 -3.22 13.85
C ALA A 199 17.43 -1.73 14.16
N LEU A 200 16.34 -0.95 14.20
CA LEU A 200 16.41 0.46 14.60
C LEU A 200 16.86 0.63 16.05
N THR A 201 16.29 -0.17 16.96
CA THR A 201 16.63 -0.15 18.39
C THR A 201 18.10 -0.47 18.62
N GLU A 202 18.64 -1.48 17.94
CA GLU A 202 20.06 -1.85 18.03
C GLU A 202 21.01 -0.78 17.49
N LEU A 203 20.54 0.05 16.55
CA LEU A 203 21.27 1.20 16.03
C LEU A 203 21.09 2.46 16.87
N GLY A 204 20.21 2.46 17.87
CA GLY A 204 19.87 3.63 18.67
C GLY A 204 19.04 4.68 17.93
N VAL A 205 18.37 4.31 16.84
CA VAL A 205 17.46 5.19 16.08
C VAL A 205 16.10 5.18 16.77
N VAL A 206 15.68 6.32 17.31
CA VAL A 206 14.48 6.45 18.15
C VAL A 206 13.44 7.43 17.58
N ASP A 207 13.84 8.20 16.58
CA ASP A 207 13.07 9.26 15.92
C ASP A 207 12.29 8.76 14.69
N VAL A 208 12.33 7.46 14.41
CA VAL A 208 11.69 6.83 13.26
C VAL A 208 10.66 5.83 13.73
N SER A 209 9.40 6.09 13.38
CA SER A 209 8.30 5.15 13.64
C SER A 209 8.29 4.01 12.62
N VAL A 210 7.81 2.84 13.01
CA VAL A 210 7.72 1.66 12.13
C VAL A 210 6.31 1.09 12.15
N CYS A 211 5.79 0.71 10.99
CA CYS A 211 4.60 -0.12 10.90
C CYS A 211 4.73 -1.15 9.76
N GLY A 212 3.93 -2.20 9.81
CA GLY A 212 3.75 -3.15 8.70
C GLY A 212 2.44 -2.93 8.01
N LEU A 213 2.39 -3.18 6.70
CA LEU A 213 1.14 -3.24 5.94
C LEU A 213 0.98 -4.65 5.36
N ALA A 214 0.17 -5.48 6.02
CA ALA A 214 -0.06 -6.84 5.56
C ALA A 214 -1.03 -6.87 4.38
N LYS A 215 -0.70 -7.68 3.35
CA LYS A 215 -1.53 -7.85 2.13
C LYS A 215 -2.96 -8.35 2.42
N ARG A 216 -3.19 -9.03 3.53
CA ARG A 216 -4.51 -9.53 3.91
C ARG A 216 -5.26 -8.41 4.63
N LEU A 217 -6.36 -7.95 4.02
CA LEU A 217 -7.26 -6.92 4.54
C LEU A 217 -6.63 -5.53 4.77
N GLU A 218 -5.37 -5.32 4.35
CA GLU A 218 -4.64 -4.07 4.55
C GLU A 218 -4.49 -3.72 6.04
N GLU A 219 -4.24 -4.77 6.84
CA GLU A 219 -4.01 -4.68 8.28
C GLU A 219 -2.69 -3.97 8.58
N VAL A 220 -2.75 -2.94 9.44
CA VAL A 220 -1.56 -2.18 9.83
C VAL A 220 -1.01 -2.73 11.15
N TRP A 221 0.22 -3.21 11.14
CA TRP A 221 0.85 -3.85 12.30
C TRP A 221 1.86 -2.91 12.97
N LEU A 222 1.68 -2.64 14.25
CA LEU A 222 2.64 -1.87 15.05
C LEU A 222 3.61 -2.82 15.79
N PRO A 223 4.87 -2.42 16.00
CA PRO A 223 5.82 -3.20 16.77
C PRO A 223 5.33 -3.45 18.20
N GLY A 224 5.31 -4.71 18.64
CA GLY A 224 4.96 -5.08 20.01
C GLY A 224 3.46 -5.19 20.28
N GLU A 225 2.61 -4.86 19.31
CA GLU A 225 1.16 -5.01 19.43
C GLU A 225 0.69 -6.42 19.02
N ASP A 226 -0.25 -6.97 19.78
CA ASP A 226 -0.83 -8.31 19.54
C ASP A 226 -1.95 -8.29 18.48
N SER A 227 -2.43 -7.11 18.09
CA SER A 227 -3.52 -6.94 17.13
C SER A 227 -3.23 -5.78 16.17
N PRO A 228 -3.68 -5.88 14.91
CA PRO A 228 -3.46 -4.82 13.94
C PRO A 228 -4.36 -3.62 14.20
N VAL A 229 -3.87 -2.44 13.83
CA VAL A 229 -4.67 -1.22 13.68
C VAL A 229 -5.52 -1.36 12.41
N ILE A 230 -6.83 -1.23 12.57
CA ILE A 230 -7.79 -1.29 11.46
C ILE A 230 -8.19 0.13 11.06
N MET A 231 -7.65 0.60 9.95
CA MET A 231 -8.06 1.87 9.35
C MET A 231 -9.34 1.67 8.50
N PRO A 232 -10.25 2.68 8.44
CA PRO A 232 -11.41 2.60 7.56
C PRO A 232 -10.99 2.43 6.09
N ARG A 233 -11.63 1.52 5.35
CA ARG A 233 -11.29 1.25 3.94
C ARG A 233 -11.44 2.43 2.99
N THR A 234 -12.19 3.44 3.42
CA THR A 234 -12.44 4.68 2.69
C THR A 234 -11.52 5.81 3.12
N SER A 235 -10.65 5.61 4.12
CA SER A 235 -9.75 6.64 4.64
C SER A 235 -8.64 6.95 3.63
N GLU A 236 -8.30 8.23 3.52
CA GLU A 236 -7.22 8.68 2.64
C GLU A 236 -5.86 8.20 3.15
N GLY A 237 -5.70 8.03 4.47
CA GLY A 237 -4.51 7.48 5.10
C GLY A 237 -4.24 6.03 4.67
N LEU A 238 -5.25 5.17 4.67
CA LEU A 238 -5.09 3.79 4.21
C LEU A 238 -4.80 3.74 2.69
N TYR A 239 -5.47 4.59 1.91
CA TYR A 239 -5.17 4.71 0.48
C TYR A 239 -3.73 5.17 0.22
N LEU A 240 -3.19 6.07 1.05
CA LEU A 240 -1.80 6.48 0.96
C LEU A 240 -0.85 5.33 1.31
N LEU A 241 -1.07 4.63 2.42
CA LEU A 241 -0.23 3.48 2.81
C LEU A 241 -0.18 2.39 1.73
N GLN A 242 -1.31 2.07 1.10
CA GLN A 242 -1.36 1.14 -0.04
C GLN A 242 -0.50 1.61 -1.21
N ARG A 243 -0.52 2.91 -1.53
CA ARG A 243 0.31 3.48 -2.61
C ARG A 243 1.79 3.56 -2.25
N VAL A 244 2.12 3.63 -0.96
CA VAL A 244 3.50 3.58 -0.49
C VAL A 244 4.02 2.15 -0.56
N ARG A 245 3.16 1.13 -0.44
CA ARG A 245 3.54 -0.28 -0.68
C ARG A 245 3.72 -0.60 -2.18
N ASP A 246 2.77 -0.18 -3.02
CA ASP A 246 2.68 -0.55 -4.45
C ASP A 246 3.62 0.27 -5.38
#